data_AF-A0A8B7BME9-F1
#
_entry.id   AF-A0A8B7BME9-F1
#
_cell.length_a   1.000
_cell.length_b   1.000
_cell.length_c   1.000
_cell.angle_alpha   90.00
_cell.angle_beta   90.00
_cell.angle_gamma   90.00
#
_symmetry.space_group_name_H-M   'P 1'
#
loop_
_entity.id
_entity.type
_entity.pdbx_description
1 polymer ?
#
loop_
_entity_poly.entity_id
_entity_poly.type
_entity_poly.pdbx_seq_one_letter_code
_entity_poly.pdbx_strand_id
1 'polypeptide(L)'
;MATKLLANLIIMGSGIVGRAVLQAYRKALENANKTGVAHETVQNIRRAGKAMTEQEARQILGISEQSTWEEILQKYDILFERNAKHGSFYLQSKVHRAKECLESVYQWKGDGKH
;
A
#
# COMPACT_ATOMS: atom_id res chain seq x y z
N MET A 1 1.75 32.10 55.17
CA MET A 1 0.49 31.47 54.71
C MET A 1 0.54 31.08 53.23
N ALA A 2 1.13 31.87 52.33
CA ALA A 2 1.15 31.60 50.87
C ALA A 2 2.01 30.38 50.43
N THR A 3 3.09 30.05 51.14
CA THR A 3 3.96 28.89 50.81
C THR A 3 3.33 27.53 51.11
N LYS A 4 2.44 27.43 52.11
CA LYS A 4 1.70 26.18 52.41
C LYS A 4 0.62 25.88 51.35
N LEU A 5 0.11 26.90 50.66
CA LEU A 5 -0.91 26.75 49.62
C LEU A 5 -0.30 26.23 48.30
N LEU A 6 0.88 26.73 47.93
CA LEU A 6 1.62 26.27 46.73
C LEU A 6 2.12 24.83 46.87
N ALA A 7 2.59 24.43 48.06
CA ALA A 7 3.04 23.06 48.32
C ALA A 7 1.90 22.03 48.17
N ASN A 8 0.70 22.35 48.64
CA ASN A 8 -0.47 21.46 48.49
C ASN A 8 -0.94 21.34 47.03
N LEU A 9 -0.82 22.40 46.23
CA LEU A 9 -1.19 22.37 44.80
C LEU A 9 -0.23 21.50 43.96
N ILE A 10 1.07 21.52 44.27
CA ILE A 10 2.09 20.70 43.56
C ILE A 10 1.95 19.21 43.92
N ILE A 11 1.66 18.91 45.19
CA ILE A 11 1.51 17.52 45.66
C ILE A 11 0.19 16.91 45.14
N MET A 12 -0.90 17.69 45.05
CA MET A 12 -2.15 17.21 44.45
C MET A 12 -2.12 17.12 42.92
N GLY A 13 -1.31 17.94 42.23
CA GLY A 13 -1.24 17.96 40.77
C GLY A 13 -0.47 16.80 40.13
N SER A 14 0.48 16.18 40.85
CA SER A 14 1.39 15.17 40.30
C SER A 14 0.82 13.74 40.30
N GLY A 15 -0.06 13.40 41.25
CA GLY A 15 -0.58 12.03 41.40
C GLY A 15 -1.55 11.58 40.30
N ILE A 16 -2.28 12.52 39.69
CA ILE A 16 -3.34 12.20 38.70
C ILE A 16 -2.74 11.96 37.31
N VAL A 17 -1.73 12.74 36.92
CA VAL A 17 -1.07 12.61 35.61
C VAL A 17 -0.30 11.28 35.52
N GLY A 18 0.42 10.89 36.57
CA GLY A 18 1.18 9.62 36.59
C GLY A 18 0.30 8.38 36.45
N ARG A 19 -0.86 8.35 37.12
CA ARG A 19 -1.82 7.23 37.01
C ARG A 19 -2.48 7.18 35.63
N ALA A 20 -2.79 8.32 35.02
CA ALA A 20 -3.36 8.39 33.68
C ALA A 20 -2.37 7.87 32.62
N VAL A 21 -1.08 8.21 32.73
CA VAL A 21 -0.04 7.72 31.82
C VAL A 21 0.15 6.21 31.96
N LEU A 22 0.22 5.68 33.19
CA LEU A 22 0.31 4.23 33.42
C LEU A 22 -0.92 3.46 32.92
N GLN A 23 -2.12 4.02 33.11
CA GLN A 23 -3.35 3.42 32.58
C GLN A 23 -3.41 3.49 31.05
N ALA A 24 -2.97 4.60 30.44
CA ALA A 24 -2.86 4.72 29.00
C ALA A 24 -1.82 3.74 28.43
N TYR A 25 -0.69 3.54 29.10
CA TYR A 25 0.32 2.57 28.71
C TYR A 25 -0.18 1.12 28.78
N ARG A 26 -0.88 0.75 29.87
CA ARG A 26 -1.54 -0.56 29.98
C ARG A 26 -2.61 -0.75 28.90
N LYS A 27 -3.44 0.27 28.65
CA LYS A 27 -4.44 0.25 27.58
C LYS A 27 -3.82 0.18 26.18
N ALA A 28 -2.67 0.82 25.95
CA ALA A 28 -1.95 0.74 24.68
C ALA A 28 -1.38 -0.66 24.44
N LEU A 29 -0.81 -1.30 25.48
CA LEU A 29 -0.37 -2.69 25.40
C LEU A 29 -1.53 -3.67 25.21
N GLU A 30 -2.64 -3.46 25.90
CA GLU A 30 -3.83 -4.29 25.75
C GLU A 30 -4.49 -4.10 24.37
N ASN A 31 -4.50 -2.88 23.84
CA ASN A 31 -4.92 -2.59 22.48
C ASN A 31 -3.94 -3.16 21.45
N ALA A 32 -2.63 -3.14 21.67
CA ALA A 32 -1.67 -3.81 20.78
C ALA A 32 -1.89 -5.33 20.71
N ASN A 33 -2.35 -5.93 21.82
CA ASN A 33 -2.71 -7.35 21.87
C ASN A 33 -4.13 -7.66 21.33
N LYS A 34 -5.08 -6.71 21.40
CA LYS A 34 -6.49 -6.91 20.98
C LYS A 34 -6.82 -6.37 19.59
N THR A 35 -6.16 -5.30 19.15
CA THR A 35 -6.35 -4.70 17.83
C THR A 35 -5.32 -5.30 16.89
N GLY A 36 -5.78 -6.07 15.91
CA GLY A 36 -4.95 -6.68 14.88
C GLY A 36 -4.30 -5.63 13.97
N VAL A 37 -3.33 -4.88 14.49
CA VAL A 37 -2.47 -3.97 13.73
C VAL A 37 -1.71 -4.74 12.64
N ALA A 38 -1.48 -6.04 12.84
CA ALA A 38 -1.02 -6.92 11.76
C ALA A 38 -2.03 -7.02 10.62
N HIS A 39 -3.35 -7.08 10.90
CA HIS A 39 -4.36 -7.25 9.86
C HIS A 39 -4.67 -5.95 9.11
N GLU A 40 -4.76 -4.80 9.80
CA GLU A 40 -4.93 -3.50 9.13
C GLU A 40 -3.68 -3.05 8.40
N THR A 41 -2.48 -3.29 8.94
CA THR A 41 -1.22 -3.00 8.23
C THR A 41 -1.05 -3.95 7.03
N VAL A 42 -1.36 -5.25 7.16
CA VAL A 42 -1.35 -6.18 6.01
C VAL A 42 -2.44 -5.86 5.00
N GLN A 43 -3.64 -5.42 5.41
CA GLN A 43 -4.68 -4.99 4.48
C GLN A 43 -4.34 -3.66 3.81
N ASN A 44 -3.73 -2.72 4.51
CA ASN A 44 -3.26 -1.46 3.93
C ASN A 44 -2.03 -1.67 3.04
N ILE A 45 -1.14 -2.62 3.36
CA ILE A 45 -0.06 -3.06 2.45
C ILE A 45 -0.66 -3.81 1.25
N ARG A 46 -1.69 -4.64 1.41
CA ARG A 46 -2.40 -5.30 0.30
C ARG A 46 -3.20 -4.31 -0.57
N ARG A 47 -3.67 -3.20 0.00
CA ARG A 47 -4.39 -2.12 -0.71
C ARG A 47 -3.46 -1.10 -1.35
N ALA A 48 -2.37 -0.73 -0.69
CA ALA A 48 -1.32 0.15 -1.22
C ALA A 48 -0.34 -0.58 -2.16
N GLY A 49 -0.27 -1.90 -2.04
CA GLY A 49 0.62 -2.79 -2.79
C GLY A 49 -0.12 -3.84 -3.61
N LYS A 50 -1.31 -3.53 -4.15
CA LYS A 50 -1.88 -4.38 -5.20
C LYS A 50 -1.08 -4.15 -6.48
N ALA A 51 0.13 -4.72 -6.52
CA ALA A 51 0.89 -4.88 -7.74
C ALA A 51 -0.04 -5.51 -8.78
N MET A 52 -0.04 -4.93 -9.99
CA MET A 52 -0.86 -5.44 -11.08
C MET A 52 -0.52 -6.92 -11.30
N THR A 53 -1.55 -7.77 -11.38
CA THR A 53 -1.36 -9.19 -11.67
C THR A 53 -1.16 -9.41 -13.16
N GLU A 54 -0.52 -10.50 -13.57
CA GLU A 54 -0.39 -10.87 -14.99
C GLU A 54 -1.76 -10.92 -15.67
N GLN A 55 -2.76 -11.50 -15.00
CA GLN A 55 -4.13 -11.59 -15.52
C GLN A 55 -4.75 -10.20 -15.73
N GLU A 56 -4.59 -9.27 -14.78
CA GLU A 56 -5.07 -7.90 -14.92
C GLU A 56 -4.37 -7.18 -16.07
N ALA A 57 -3.05 -7.35 -16.20
CA ALA A 57 -2.27 -6.78 -17.29
C ALA A 57 -2.74 -7.28 -18.66
N ARG A 58 -3.01 -8.59 -18.80
CA ARG A 58 -3.55 -9.17 -20.03
C ARG A 58 -4.94 -8.64 -20.37
N GLN A 59 -5.79 -8.46 -19.37
CA GLN A 59 -7.11 -7.86 -19.55
C GLN A 59 -7.03 -6.40 -20.00
N ILE A 60 -6.12 -5.61 -19.40
CA ILE A 60 -5.90 -4.20 -19.79
C ILE A 60 -5.44 -4.09 -21.25
N LEU A 61 -4.57 -4.99 -21.72
CA LEU A 61 -4.09 -5.00 -23.10
C LEU A 61 -5.04 -5.74 -24.08
N GLY A 62 -6.05 -6.45 -23.58
CA GLY A 62 -6.99 -7.21 -24.38
C GLY A 62 -6.34 -8.38 -25.14
N ILE A 63 -5.45 -9.10 -24.48
CA ILE A 63 -4.65 -10.20 -25.04
C ILE A 63 -4.89 -11.52 -24.30
N SER A 64 -4.54 -12.63 -24.95
CA SER A 64 -4.62 -13.97 -24.34
C SER A 64 -3.31 -14.32 -23.60
N GLU A 65 -3.33 -15.45 -22.88
CA GLU A 65 -2.13 -16.00 -22.24
C GLU A 65 -1.11 -16.53 -23.25
N GLN A 66 -1.56 -16.90 -24.45
CA GLN A 66 -0.74 -17.44 -25.53
C GLN A 66 -0.19 -16.35 -26.46
N SER A 67 -0.48 -15.08 -26.20
CA SER A 67 0.00 -13.98 -27.03
C SER A 67 1.53 -13.87 -26.95
N THR A 68 2.15 -13.69 -28.11
CA THR A 68 3.58 -13.48 -28.27
C THR A 68 4.00 -12.11 -27.72
N TRP A 69 5.31 -11.92 -27.49
CA TRP A 69 5.81 -10.65 -26.99
C TRP A 69 5.61 -9.52 -28.01
N GLU A 70 5.73 -9.84 -29.29
CA GLU A 70 5.49 -8.93 -30.41
C GLU A 70 4.04 -8.43 -30.44
N GLU A 71 3.06 -9.33 -30.24
CA GLU A 71 1.64 -8.97 -30.15
C GLU A 71 1.36 -8.08 -28.92
N ILE A 72 2.02 -8.37 -27.79
CA ILE A 72 1.91 -7.56 -26.57
C ILE A 72 2.37 -6.12 -26.83
N LEU A 73 3.55 -5.95 -27.46
CA LEU A 73 4.10 -4.63 -27.78
C LEU A 73 3.21 -3.87 -28.78
N GLN A 74 2.73 -4.55 -29.83
CA GLN A 74 1.84 -3.94 -30.80
C GLN A 74 0.55 -3.42 -30.14
N LYS A 75 -0.06 -4.21 -29.25
CA LYS A 75 -1.27 -3.80 -28.52
C LYS A 75 -0.99 -2.65 -27.55
N TYR A 76 0.15 -2.70 -26.86
CA TYR A 76 0.61 -1.64 -25.98
C TYR A 76 0.75 -0.31 -26.74
N ASP A 77 1.46 -0.28 -27.87
CA ASP A 77 1.72 0.95 -28.63
C ASP A 77 0.41 1.60 -29.09
N ILE A 78 -0.50 0.81 -29.67
CA ILE A 78 -1.81 1.28 -30.11
C ILE A 78 -2.61 1.89 -28.94
N LEU A 79 -2.67 1.19 -27.80
CA LEU A 79 -3.42 1.65 -26.64
C LEU A 79 -2.76 2.87 -25.99
N PHE A 80 -1.43 2.91 -25.91
CA PHE A 80 -0.69 3.99 -25.30
C PHE A 80 -0.84 5.29 -26.11
N GLU A 81 -0.66 5.23 -27.43
CA GLU A 81 -0.85 6.37 -28.32
C GLU A 81 -2.29 6.88 -28.33
N ARG A 82 -3.27 5.96 -28.39
CA ARG A 82 -4.68 6.34 -28.35
C ARG A 82 -5.04 7.04 -27.04
N ASN A 83 -4.54 6.53 -25.91
CA ASN A 83 -4.80 7.15 -24.60
C ASN A 83 -4.01 8.45 -24.40
N ALA A 84 -2.86 8.63 -25.05
CA ALA A 84 -2.14 9.90 -25.06
C ALA A 84 -2.93 11.01 -25.78
N LYS A 85 -3.64 10.66 -26.86
CA LYS A 85 -4.41 11.62 -27.69
C LYS A 85 -5.81 11.87 -27.16
N HIS A 86 -6.50 10.84 -26.68
CA HIS A 86 -7.93 10.89 -26.36
C HIS A 86 -8.30 10.34 -24.99
N GLY A 87 -7.33 9.79 -24.25
CA GLY A 87 -7.56 9.18 -22.94
C GLY A 87 -7.21 10.12 -21.78
N SER A 88 -7.03 9.51 -20.62
CA SER A 88 -6.52 10.20 -19.43
C SER A 88 -5.13 9.68 -19.07
N PHE A 89 -4.37 10.50 -18.36
CA PHE A 89 -3.08 10.11 -17.80
C PHE A 89 -3.18 8.84 -16.95
N TYR A 90 -4.29 8.65 -16.23
CA TYR A 90 -4.55 7.45 -15.45
C TYR A 90 -4.67 6.20 -16.33
N LEU A 91 -5.44 6.27 -17.41
CA LEU A 91 -5.61 5.13 -18.33
C LEU A 91 -4.30 4.80 -19.05
N GLN A 92 -3.58 5.83 -19.51
CA GLN A 92 -2.25 5.66 -20.10
C GLN A 92 -1.28 5.02 -19.11
N SER A 93 -1.28 5.47 -17.84
CA SER A 93 -0.46 4.88 -16.78
C SER A 93 -0.83 3.41 -16.52
N LYS A 94 -2.11 3.04 -16.59
CA LYS A 94 -2.54 1.63 -16.45
C LYS A 94 -2.04 0.76 -17.60
N VAL A 95 -2.09 1.26 -18.83
CA VAL A 95 -1.54 0.57 -20.00
C VAL A 95 -0.02 0.38 -19.86
N HIS A 96 0.69 1.41 -19.40
CA HIS A 96 2.13 1.32 -19.13
C HIS A 96 2.47 0.29 -18.05
N ARG A 97 1.75 0.32 -16.91
CA ARG A 97 1.94 -0.63 -15.81
C ARG A 97 1.65 -2.07 -16.25
N ALA A 98 0.70 -2.28 -17.16
CA ALA A 98 0.42 -3.59 -17.74
C ALA A 98 1.61 -4.13 -18.55
N LYS A 99 2.25 -3.28 -19.36
CA LYS A 99 3.47 -3.67 -20.09
C LYS A 99 4.62 -4.03 -19.13
N GLU A 100 4.87 -3.21 -18.11
CA GLU A 100 5.93 -3.47 -17.12
C GLU A 100 5.70 -4.79 -16.37
N CYS A 101 4.44 -5.07 -16.00
CA CYS A 101 4.06 -6.33 -15.38
C CYS A 101 4.38 -7.54 -16.28
N LEU A 102 3.96 -7.52 -17.54
CA LEU A 102 4.20 -8.63 -18.47
C LEU A 102 5.69 -8.78 -18.83
N GLU A 103 6.43 -7.68 -18.90
CA GLU A 103 7.88 -7.70 -19.13
C GLU A 103 8.61 -8.46 -18.02
N SER A 104 8.27 -8.18 -16.76
CA SER A 104 8.85 -8.90 -15.61
C SER A 104 8.59 -10.41 -15.66
N VAL A 105 7.40 -10.81 -16.11
CA VAL A 105 7.02 -12.23 -16.25
C VAL A 105 7.76 -12.88 -17.41
N TYR A 106 7.91 -12.17 -18.53
CA TYR A 106 8.62 -12.66 -19.70
C TYR A 106 10.11 -12.88 -19.40
N GLN A 107 10.76 -11.91 -18.74
CA GLN A 107 12.16 -12.01 -18.32
C GLN A 107 12.37 -13.17 -17.34
N TRP A 108 11.50 -13.30 -16.33
CA TRP A 108 11.54 -14.43 -15.40
C TRP A 108 11.45 -15.80 -16.09
N LYS A 109 10.59 -15.94 -17.11
CA LYS A 109 10.47 -17.18 -17.90
C LYS A 109 11.68 -17.42 -18.81
N GLY A 110 12.40 -16.38 -19.21
CA GLY A 110 13.66 -16.47 -19.95
C GLY A 110 14.81 -16.96 -19.07
N ASP A 111 14.91 -16.46 -17.85
CA ASP A 111 16.00 -16.76 -16.92
C ASP A 111 15.86 -18.13 -16.24
N GLY A 112 14.64 -18.65 -16.09
CA GLY A 112 14.37 -20.00 -15.56
C GLY A 112 14.71 -21.17 -16.50
N LYS A 113 15.40 -20.92 -17.62
CA LYS A 113 15.86 -21.94 -18.59
C LYS A 113 17.35 -22.28 -18.49
N HIS A 114 17.99 -22.03 -17.35
CA HIS A 114 19.37 -22.44 -17.07
C HIS A 114 19.45 -23.48 -15.96
#